data_AF-A0A3B3D7C4-F1
#
_entry.id   AF-A0A3B3D7C4-F1
#
_cell.length_a   1.000
_cell.length_b   1.000
_cell.length_c   1.000
_cell.angle_alpha   90.00
_cell.angle_beta   90.00
_cell.angle_gamma   90.00
#
_symmetry.space_group_name_H-M   'P 1'
#
loop_
_entity.id
_entity.type
_entity.pdbx_description
1 polymer ?
#
loop_
_entity_poly.entity_id
_entity_poly.type
_entity_poly.pdbx_seq_one_letter_code
_entity_poly.pdbx_strand_id
1 'polypeptide(L)' 'MRVFQRDNAAAHNIHLTGSFQEVNLIILDFPASSPDLNSIENIWRWIKREVYKNGL' A
#
# COMPACT_ATOMS: atom_id res chain seq x y z
N MET A 1 -12.78 9.83 10.83
CA MET A 1 -11.31 9.80 10.69
C MET A 1 -10.95 8.68 9.73
N ARG A 2 -10.18 8.95 8.67
CA ARG A 2 -9.76 7.94 7.69
C ARG A 2 -8.24 7.89 7.69
N VAL A 3 -7.70 6.68 7.84
CA VAL A 3 -6.25 6.44 7.79
C VAL A 3 -5.90 5.86 6.44
N PHE A 4 -4.91 6.44 5.77
CA PHE A 4 -4.40 5.97 4.50
C PHE A 4 -3.02 5.34 4.71
N GLN A 5 -2.96 4.02 4.55
CA GLN A 5 -1.72 3.26 4.56
C GLN A 5 -1.13 3.24 3.15
N ARG A 6 0.14 3.62 3.03
CA ARG A 6 0.96 3.50 1.83
C ARG A 6 2.35 3.05 2.24
N ASP A 7 3.06 2.34 1.36
CA ASP A 7 4.48 2.08 1.56
C ASP A 7 5.28 3.34 1.21
N ASN A 8 6.47 3.48 1.80
CA ASN A 8 7.32 4.66 1.61
C ASN A 8 8.07 4.65 0.26
N ALA A 9 7.51 4.04 -0.78
CA ALA A 9 8.13 4.06 -2.10
C ALA A 9 8.23 5.51 -2.63
N ALA A 10 9.32 5.83 -3.32
CA ALA A 10 9.59 7.20 -3.76
C ALA A 10 8.46 7.81 -4.62
N ALA A 11 7.80 6.99 -5.44
CA ALA A 11 6.65 7.40 -6.25
C ALA A 11 5.45 7.88 -5.42
N HIS A 12 5.33 7.40 -4.17
CA HIS A 12 4.27 7.79 -3.24
C HIS A 12 4.68 8.96 -2.33
N ASN A 13 5.96 9.35 -2.34
CA ASN A 13 6.52 10.44 -1.54
C ASN A 13 6.73 11.74 -2.32
N ILE A 14 6.43 11.77 -3.63
CA ILE A 14 6.34 13.03 -4.37
C ILE A 14 5.24 13.89 -3.75
N HIS A 15 5.52 15.18 -3.58
CA HIS A 15 4.61 16.14 -2.97
C HIS A 15 3.22 16.01 -3.58
N LEU A 16 2.30 15.57 -2.72
CA LEU A 16 0.90 15.38 -3.04
C LEU A 16 0.34 16.70 -3.57
N THR A 17 -0.12 16.69 -4.82
CA THR A 17 -0.82 17.83 -5.42
C THR A 17 -2.15 18.04 -4.69
N GLY A 18 -2.70 19.26 -4.77
CA GLY A 18 -3.77 19.77 -3.90
C GLY A 18 -5.01 18.88 -3.70
N SER A 19 -5.30 17.93 -4.59
CA SER A 19 -6.40 16.96 -4.44
C SER A 19 -6.29 16.04 -3.23
N PHE A 20 -5.07 15.73 -2.77
CA PHE A 20 -4.86 14.90 -1.59
C PHE A 20 -5.07 15.66 -0.27
N GLN A 21 -4.98 16.99 -0.30
CA GLN A 21 -5.24 17.85 0.87
C GLN A 21 -6.75 18.05 1.09
N GLU A 22 -7.55 17.98 0.03
CA GLU A 22 -9.01 18.08 0.10
C GLU A 22 -9.65 16.85 0.77
N VAL A 23 -8.96 15.71 0.76
CA VAL A 23 -9.39 14.51 1.47
C VAL A 23 -8.73 14.50 2.84
N ASN A 24 -9.54 14.66 3.90
CA ASN A 24 -9.09 14.63 5.31
C ASN A 24 -8.58 13.21 5.72
N LEU A 25 -7.43 12.83 5.19
CA LEU A 25 -6.74 11.56 5.38
C LEU A 25 -5.56 11.75 6.33
N ILE A 26 -5.45 10.85 7.30
CA ILE A 26 -4.24 10.71 8.10
C ILE A 26 -3.35 9.69 7.39
N ILE A 27 -2.16 10.10 6.97
CA ILE A 27 -1.17 9.17 6.41
C ILE A 27 -0.59 8.36 7.56
N LEU A 28 -0.59 7.04 7.43
CA LEU A 28 0.06 6.15 8.40
C LEU A 28 1.57 6.11 8.12
N ASP A 29 2.37 6.47 9.13
CA ASP A 29 3.82 6.25 9.07
C ASP A 29 4.12 4.75 9.05
N PHE A 30 4.85 4.32 8.03
CA PHE A 30 5.12 2.92 7.78
C PHE A 30 6.62 2.62 7.86
N PRO A 31 7.06 1.53 8.52
CA PRO A 31 8.47 1.20 8.60
C PRO A 31 9.02 0.72 7.24
N ALA A 32 10.27 1.08 6.96
CA ALA A 32 10.96 0.66 5.74
C ALA A 32 11.11 -0.87 5.69
N SER A 33 11.05 -1.44 4.48
CA SER A 33 11.27 -2.87 4.23
C SER A 33 10.43 -3.82 5.10
N SER A 34 9.20 -3.43 5.43
CA SER A 34 8.28 -4.22 6.27
C SER A 34 7.04 -4.71 5.48
N PRO A 35 7.22 -5.57 4.47
CA PRO A 35 6.11 -6.07 3.64
C PRO A 35 5.11 -6.91 4.45
N ASP A 36 5.54 -7.52 5.55
CA ASP A 36 4.72 -8.29 6.49
C ASP A 36 3.64 -7.44 7.16
N LEU A 37 3.89 -6.14 7.34
CA LEU A 37 2.93 -5.18 7.90
C LEU A 37 2.02 -4.57 6.83
N ASN A 38 2.27 -4.83 5.55
CA ASN A 38 1.50 -4.27 4.45
C ASN A 38 0.37 -5.23 4.04
N SER A 39 -0.88 -4.85 4.31
CA SER A 39 -2.03 -5.70 4.05
C SER A 39 -2.17 -6.09 2.56
N ILE A 40 -1.70 -5.24 1.63
CA ILE A 40 -1.75 -5.54 0.20
C ILE A 40 -0.85 -6.74 -0.17
N GLU A 41 0.24 -6.97 0.55
CA GLU A 41 1.15 -8.11 0.30
C GLU A 41 0.46 -9.44 0.59
N ASN A 42 -0.41 -9.47 1.60
CA ASN A 42 -1.23 -10.64 1.90
C ASN A 42 -2.25 -10.92 0.78
N ILE A 43 -2.85 -9.87 0.22
CA ILE A 43 -3.76 -9.99 -0.93
C ILE A 43 -3.00 -10.47 -2.16
N TRP A 44 -1.84 -9.88 -2.47
CA TRP A 44 -0.98 -10.34 -3.57
C TRP A 44 -0.54 -11.79 -3.40
N ARG A 45 -0.22 -12.22 -2.18
CA ARG A 45 0.08 -13.62 -1.89
C ARG A 45 -1.09 -14.53 -2.23
N TRP A 46 -2.32 -14.13 -1.90
CA TRP A 46 -3.52 -14.89 -2.26
C TRP A 46 -3.72 -14.93 -3.77
N ILE A 47 -3.63 -13.78 -4.46
CA ILE A 47 -3.76 -13.70 -5.93
C ILE A 47 -2.72 -14.59 -6.62
N LYS A 48 -1.46 -14.54 -6.21
CA LYS A 48 -0.39 -15.39 -6.78
C LYS A 48 -0.73 -16.87 -6.64
N ARG A 49 -1.27 -17.30 -5.49
CA ARG A 49 -1.67 -18.70 -5.30
C ARG A 49 -2.77 -19.11 -6.26
N GLU A 50 -3.75 -18.25 -6.52
CA GLU A 50 -4.83 -18.54 -7.48
C GLU A 50 -4.32 -18.54 -8.92
N VAL A 51 -3.44 -17.60 -9.30
CA VAL A 51 -2.84 -17.54 -10.64
C VAL A 51 -2.01 -18.79 -10.94
N TYR A 52 -1.19 -19.23 -9.98
CA TYR A 52 -0.27 -20.36 -10.15
C TYR A 52 -0.87 -21.72 -9.76
N LYS A 53 -2.16 -21.78 -9.39
CA LYS A 53 -2.84 -22.98 -8.91
C LYS A 53 -2.78 -24.16 -9.89
N ASN A 54 -2.75 -23.86 -11.19
CA ASN A 54 -2.75 -24.85 -12.27
C ASN A 54 -1.41 -24.98 -13.02
N GLY A 55 -0.30 -24.49 -12.43
CA GLY A 55 1.04 -24.74 -12.96
C GLY A 55 1.45 -23.92 -14.19
N LEU A 56 0.89 -22.71 -14.36
CA LEU A 56 1.54 -21.68 -15.17
C LEU A 56 2.77 -21.11 -14.46
#